data_AF-A0A7Y5UWZ5-F1
#
_entry.id   AF-A0A7Y5UWZ5-F1
#
_cell.length_a   1.000
_cell.length_b   1.000
_cell.length_c   1.000
_cell.angle_alpha   90.00
_cell.angle_beta   90.00
_cell.angle_gamma   90.00
#
_symmetry.space_group_name_H-M   'P 1'
#
loop_
_entity.id
_entity.type
_entity.pdbx_description
1 polymer ?
#
loop_
_entity_poly.entity_id
_entity_poly.type
_entity_poly.pdbx_seq_one_letter_code
_entity_poly.pdbx_strand_id
1 'polypeptide(L)'
;MPIRYLMLALLHAAIAVASVERQGDLFAVSGSAGTVRFRASDGSIAAVVPSGGRDSVWQSGPEGLWTLRLRDNTTIQASSPGVTCRTVAQGDQLVMTYTSTAAEVTVTASAAASGVDLAAQVSPRTQAAVSFGLPARLRFVPGEVKQFVTPVSGSQAVGLALSGEFFAPQPEDHPAGWRNQPGSGGPAGYALLYGGPLDQKADSTPPVALTVDKQAEGWLSPTLAARLRASKVMVNRPPTRAQVDLVVVD
;
A
#
# COMPACT_ATOMS: atom_id res chain seq x y z
N MET A 1 -10.01 2.17 -64.94
CA MET A 1 -9.18 2.52 -63.77
C MET A 1 -10.09 3.05 -62.67
N PRO A 2 -10.43 2.29 -61.61
CA PRO A 2 -11.07 2.83 -60.43
C PRO A 2 -10.02 3.10 -59.34
N ILE A 3 -9.98 4.35 -58.86
CA ILE A 3 -9.18 4.77 -57.71
C ILE A 3 -9.85 4.22 -56.46
N ARG A 4 -9.16 3.30 -55.76
CA ARG A 4 -9.55 2.81 -54.43
C ARG A 4 -9.14 3.86 -53.39
N TYR A 5 -10.10 4.43 -52.67
CA TYR A 5 -9.82 5.15 -51.43
C TYR A 5 -9.50 4.14 -50.33
N LEU A 6 -8.23 4.05 -49.95
CA LEU A 6 -7.78 3.33 -48.76
C LEU A 6 -8.04 4.23 -47.55
N MET A 7 -9.13 3.98 -46.83
CA MET A 7 -9.43 4.66 -45.58
C MET A 7 -8.56 4.04 -44.48
N LEU A 8 -7.43 4.69 -44.18
CA LEU A 8 -6.53 4.30 -43.11
C LEU A 8 -7.16 4.67 -41.75
N ALA A 9 -7.91 3.75 -41.17
CA ALA A 9 -8.35 3.86 -39.78
C ALA A 9 -7.13 3.66 -38.87
N LEU A 10 -6.48 4.77 -38.52
CA LEU A 10 -5.48 4.82 -37.46
C LEU A 10 -6.19 4.54 -36.12
N LEU A 11 -6.24 3.25 -35.74
CA LEU A 11 -6.42 2.85 -34.35
C LEU A 11 -5.22 3.40 -33.56
N HIS A 12 -5.39 4.60 -33.01
CA HIS A 12 -4.52 5.08 -31.95
C HIS A 12 -4.84 4.22 -30.72
N ALA A 13 -4.02 3.19 -30.49
CA ALA A 13 -3.88 2.67 -29.14
C ALA A 13 -3.46 3.87 -28.28
N ALA A 14 -4.35 4.34 -27.43
CA ALA A 14 -4.07 5.42 -26.49
C ALA A 14 -3.00 4.92 -25.52
N ILE A 15 -1.74 5.14 -25.88
CA ILE A 15 -0.66 5.13 -24.90
C ILE A 15 -1.06 6.24 -23.93
N ALA A 16 -1.41 5.86 -22.70
CA ALA A 16 -1.75 6.82 -21.65
C ALA A 16 -0.50 7.67 -21.37
N VAL A 17 -0.41 8.82 -22.05
CA VAL A 17 0.67 9.77 -21.85
C VAL A 17 0.47 10.39 -20.48
N ALA A 18 1.51 10.32 -19.65
CA ALA A 18 1.62 11.08 -18.41
C ALA A 18 1.20 12.53 -18.69
N SER A 19 0.15 13.00 -18.03
CA SER A 19 -0.40 14.33 -18.33
C SER A 19 -0.89 15.03 -17.07
N VAL A 20 -0.68 16.35 -17.06
CA VAL A 20 -1.23 17.26 -16.07
C VAL A 20 -2.15 18.24 -16.79
N GLU A 21 -3.43 18.18 -16.48
CA GLU A 21 -4.45 19.03 -17.09
C GLU A 21 -5.17 19.84 -16.02
N ARG A 22 -5.37 21.14 -16.27
CA ARG A 22 -6.21 21.97 -15.41
C ARG A 22 -7.68 21.87 -15.83
N GLN A 23 -8.54 21.48 -14.90
CA GLN A 23 -9.98 21.32 -15.06
C GLN A 23 -10.70 22.23 -14.05
N GLY A 24 -10.85 23.52 -14.40
CA GLY A 24 -11.41 24.52 -13.50
C GLY A 24 -10.53 24.75 -12.26
N ASP A 25 -11.05 24.41 -11.08
CA ASP A 25 -10.34 24.48 -9.80
C ASP A 25 -9.57 23.19 -9.46
N LEU A 26 -9.53 22.22 -10.37
CA LEU A 26 -8.79 20.99 -10.19
C LEU A 26 -7.61 20.88 -11.17
N PHE A 27 -6.57 20.18 -10.74
CA PHE A 27 -5.52 19.65 -11.60
C PHE A 27 -5.64 18.13 -11.63
N ALA A 28 -5.79 17.57 -12.82
CA ALA A 28 -5.80 16.13 -13.05
C ALA A 28 -4.40 15.67 -13.46
N VAL A 29 -3.78 14.82 -12.65
CA VAL A 29 -2.53 14.13 -12.96
C VAL A 29 -2.89 12.69 -13.34
N SER A 30 -2.65 12.32 -14.60
CA SER A 30 -3.06 11.02 -15.15
C SER A 30 -1.86 10.17 -15.52
N GLY A 31 -1.84 8.93 -15.03
CA GLY A 31 -0.92 7.87 -15.42
C GLY A 31 -1.67 6.65 -15.95
N SER A 32 -0.95 5.55 -16.21
CA SER A 32 -1.53 4.30 -16.72
C SER A 32 -2.54 3.64 -15.77
N ALA A 33 -2.34 3.79 -14.46
CA ALA A 33 -3.20 3.18 -13.44
C ALA A 33 -4.42 4.02 -13.05
N GLY A 34 -4.52 5.26 -13.54
CA GLY A 34 -5.65 6.15 -13.26
C GLY A 34 -5.27 7.62 -13.15
N THR A 35 -6.19 8.40 -12.60
CA THR A 35 -6.07 9.85 -12.47
C THR A 35 -6.22 10.27 -11.00
N VAL A 36 -5.32 11.12 -10.53
CA VAL A 36 -5.47 11.82 -9.24
C VAL A 36 -5.81 13.28 -9.53
N ARG A 37 -6.89 13.77 -8.90
CA ARG A 37 -7.32 15.17 -9.01
C ARG A 37 -6.95 15.92 -7.73
N PHE A 38 -6.23 17.02 -7.89
CA PHE A 38 -5.79 17.91 -6.81
C PHE A 38 -6.56 19.23 -6.88
N ARG A 39 -6.96 19.80 -5.75
CA ARG A 39 -7.52 21.17 -5.71
C ARG A 39 -6.42 22.18 -5.97
N ALA A 40 -6.72 23.18 -6.81
CA ALA A 40 -5.76 24.24 -7.12
C ALA A 40 -5.49 25.14 -5.91
N SER A 41 -6.50 25.36 -5.06
CA SER A 41 -6.46 26.27 -3.91
C SER A 41 -5.53 25.82 -2.78
N ASP A 42 -5.48 24.52 -2.49
CA ASP A 42 -4.80 23.97 -1.32
C ASP A 42 -4.03 22.67 -1.60
N GLY A 43 -4.01 22.20 -2.84
CA GLY A 43 -3.31 20.98 -3.27
C GLY A 43 -3.87 19.68 -2.66
N SER A 44 -5.01 19.72 -1.97
CA SER A 44 -5.64 18.52 -1.41
C SER A 44 -6.09 17.56 -2.52
N ILE A 45 -6.02 16.26 -2.26
CA ILE A 45 -6.56 15.25 -3.17
C ILE A 45 -8.08 15.34 -3.11
N ALA A 46 -8.70 15.77 -4.20
CA ALA A 46 -10.14 15.81 -4.35
C ALA A 46 -10.70 14.45 -4.77
N ALA A 47 -9.96 13.71 -5.61
CA ALA A 47 -10.37 12.39 -6.07
C ALA A 47 -9.19 11.54 -6.54
N VAL A 48 -9.31 10.22 -6.39
CA VAL A 48 -8.44 9.22 -7.01
C VAL A 48 -9.34 8.28 -7.81
N VAL A 49 -9.23 8.33 -9.14
CA VAL A 49 -10.05 7.52 -10.05
C VAL A 49 -9.15 6.47 -10.72
N PRO A 50 -9.29 5.18 -10.39
CA PRO A 50 -8.54 4.10 -11.04
C PRO A 50 -8.85 4.02 -12.53
N SER A 51 -7.92 3.48 -13.31
CA SER A 51 -8.11 3.24 -14.74
C SER A 51 -9.32 2.34 -14.98
N GLY A 52 -10.21 2.76 -15.89
CA GLY A 52 -11.50 2.11 -16.15
C GLY A 52 -12.58 2.35 -15.09
N GLY A 53 -12.25 3.00 -13.97
CA GLY A 53 -13.19 3.46 -12.95
C GLY A 53 -13.88 4.77 -13.34
N ARG A 54 -15.00 5.07 -12.66
CA ARG A 54 -15.72 6.35 -12.81
C ARG A 54 -15.71 7.15 -11.52
N ASP A 55 -15.75 6.46 -10.39
CA ASP A 55 -15.88 7.06 -9.07
C ASP A 55 -14.53 7.18 -8.36
N SER A 56 -14.44 8.15 -7.46
CA SER A 56 -13.27 8.30 -6.62
C SER A 56 -13.23 7.21 -5.56
N VAL A 57 -12.07 6.61 -5.34
CA VAL A 57 -11.90 5.69 -4.22
C VAL A 57 -11.61 6.45 -2.93
N TRP A 58 -10.67 7.41 -2.96
CA TRP A 58 -10.21 8.14 -1.76
C TRP A 58 -10.04 9.64 -2.03
N GLN A 59 -10.04 10.44 -0.97
CA GLN A 59 -9.74 11.87 -0.96
C GLN A 59 -8.89 12.25 0.27
N SER A 60 -8.31 13.44 0.27
CA SER A 60 -7.61 13.98 1.45
C SER A 60 -8.54 14.11 2.66
N GLY A 61 -8.01 13.85 3.85
CA GLY A 61 -8.64 14.16 5.12
C GLY A 61 -8.55 15.63 5.51
N PRO A 62 -9.04 15.98 6.72
CA PRO A 62 -9.02 17.35 7.24
C PRO A 62 -7.64 18.01 7.28
N GLU A 63 -6.58 17.21 7.35
CA GLU A 63 -5.20 17.66 7.38
C GLU A 63 -4.69 18.19 6.01
N GLY A 64 -5.43 17.92 4.92
CA GLY A 64 -5.05 18.25 3.56
C GLY A 64 -4.08 17.24 2.94
N LEU A 65 -3.07 17.71 2.19
CA LEU A 65 -2.15 16.81 1.47
C LEU A 65 -1.04 16.23 2.35
N TRP A 66 -0.57 16.98 3.35
CA TRP A 66 0.61 16.58 4.15
C TRP A 66 0.50 17.03 5.61
N THR A 67 1.28 16.38 6.46
CA THR A 67 1.50 16.78 7.86
C THR A 67 2.99 16.85 8.18
N LEU A 68 3.37 17.77 9.06
CA LEU A 68 4.73 17.99 9.55
C LEU A 68 4.69 18.14 11.06
N ARG A 69 5.48 17.32 11.77
CA ARG A 69 5.78 17.52 13.19
C ARG A 69 7.19 18.07 13.35
N LEU A 70 7.31 19.14 14.13
CA LEU A 70 8.55 19.79 14.48
C LEU A 70 9.08 19.28 15.83
N ARG A 71 10.35 19.55 16.12
CA ARG A 71 11.05 19.07 17.33
C ARG A 71 10.42 19.51 18.65
N ASP A 72 9.77 20.65 18.66
CA ASP A 72 9.01 21.19 19.80
C ASP A 72 7.61 20.57 19.95
N ASN A 73 7.30 19.53 19.17
CA ASN A 73 5.99 18.89 19.02
C ASN A 73 4.91 19.75 18.35
N THR A 74 5.24 20.93 17.85
CA THR A 74 4.32 21.70 17.00
C THR A 74 3.98 20.89 15.76
N THR A 75 2.69 20.80 15.44
CA THR A 75 2.20 20.13 14.24
C THR A 75 1.62 21.16 13.27
N ILE A 76 2.09 21.09 12.02
CA ILE A 76 1.63 21.91 10.91
C ILE A 76 1.13 20.97 9.84
N GLN A 77 0.04 21.35 9.20
CA GLN A 77 -0.61 20.55 8.17
C GLN A 77 -0.98 21.44 7.00
N ALA A 78 -1.17 20.85 5.82
CA ALA A 78 -1.45 21.62 4.60
C ALA A 78 -2.66 22.55 4.74
N SER A 79 -3.66 22.13 5.52
CA SER A 79 -4.89 22.89 5.81
C SER A 79 -4.79 23.83 7.03
N SER A 80 -3.64 23.92 7.70
CA SER A 80 -3.48 24.78 8.87
C SER A 80 -3.74 26.25 8.54
N PRO A 81 -4.39 27.02 9.44
CA PRO A 81 -4.46 28.46 9.30
C PRO A 81 -3.06 29.07 9.15
N GLY A 82 -2.91 30.01 8.22
CA GLY A 82 -1.62 30.67 7.93
C GLY A 82 -0.69 29.87 7.02
N VAL A 83 -1.09 28.68 6.55
CA VAL A 83 -0.46 28.00 5.42
C VAL A 83 -1.14 28.50 4.13
N THR A 84 -0.34 28.91 3.17
CA THR A 84 -0.81 29.29 1.82
C THR A 84 -0.24 28.30 0.81
N CYS A 85 -1.01 27.96 -0.22
CA CYS A 85 -0.59 27.06 -1.28
C CYS A 85 -0.56 27.77 -2.62
N ARG A 86 0.48 27.50 -3.41
CA ARG A 86 0.57 27.86 -4.82
C ARG A 86 0.76 26.60 -5.65
N THR A 87 -0.19 26.33 -6.53
CA THR A 87 -0.19 25.16 -7.40
C THR A 87 0.10 25.55 -8.85
N VAL A 88 1.07 24.89 -9.47
CA VAL A 88 1.51 25.17 -10.85
C VAL A 88 1.78 23.86 -11.60
N ALA A 89 1.21 23.72 -12.79
CA ALA A 89 1.63 22.68 -13.71
C ALA A 89 2.96 23.06 -14.38
N GLN A 90 3.95 22.17 -14.32
CA GLN A 90 5.26 22.31 -14.92
C GLN A 90 5.54 21.08 -15.80
N GLY A 91 5.21 21.17 -17.09
CA GLY A 91 5.31 20.03 -17.99
C GLY A 91 4.33 18.92 -17.60
N ASP A 92 4.87 17.73 -17.31
CA ASP A 92 4.16 16.54 -16.87
C ASP A 92 4.05 16.41 -15.33
N GLN A 93 4.41 17.47 -14.60
CA GLN A 93 4.38 17.50 -13.15
C GLN A 93 3.45 18.60 -12.62
N LEU A 94 2.82 18.32 -11.48
CA LEU A 94 2.12 19.32 -10.69
C LEU A 94 2.98 19.68 -9.47
N VAL A 95 3.38 20.94 -9.38
CA VAL A 95 4.18 21.46 -8.27
C VAL A 95 3.30 22.30 -7.37
N MET A 96 3.24 21.92 -6.09
CA MET A 96 2.47 22.58 -5.04
C MET A 96 3.44 23.10 -3.97
N THR A 97 3.59 24.42 -3.89
CA THR A 97 4.44 25.06 -2.88
C THR A 97 3.57 25.63 -1.76
N TYR A 98 3.82 25.16 -0.55
CA TYR A 98 3.14 25.57 0.67
C TYR A 98 4.07 26.45 1.50
N THR A 99 3.58 27.61 1.92
CA THR A 99 4.36 28.56 2.71
C THR A 99 3.63 28.94 3.99
N SER A 100 4.38 28.90 5.09
CA SER A 100 3.98 29.38 6.41
C SER A 100 5.15 30.08 7.12
N THR A 101 4.91 30.61 8.31
CA THR A 101 5.97 31.18 9.16
C THR A 101 6.95 30.11 9.66
N ALA A 102 6.49 28.87 9.82
CA ALA A 102 7.26 27.81 10.45
C ALA A 102 7.97 26.86 9.48
N ALA A 103 7.48 26.72 8.23
CA ALA A 103 8.09 25.89 7.21
C ALA A 103 7.64 26.28 5.80
N GLU A 104 8.46 25.89 4.82
CA GLU A 104 8.08 25.76 3.41
C GLU A 104 8.09 24.29 3.02
N VAL A 105 7.05 23.84 2.32
CA VAL A 105 6.93 22.46 1.82
C VAL A 105 6.63 22.55 0.33
N THR A 106 7.43 21.89 -0.49
CA THR A 106 7.12 21.73 -1.92
C THR A 106 6.78 20.28 -2.17
N VAL A 107 5.59 20.03 -2.70
CA VAL A 107 5.14 18.70 -3.13
C VAL A 107 5.07 18.66 -4.64
N THR A 108 5.67 17.65 -5.24
CA THR A 108 5.59 17.36 -6.66
C THR A 108 4.77 16.10 -6.87
N ALA A 109 3.73 16.19 -7.69
CA ALA A 109 2.98 15.05 -8.19
C ALA A 109 3.34 14.78 -9.64
N SER A 110 3.78 13.56 -9.94
CA SER A 110 4.20 13.16 -11.28
C SER A 110 3.49 11.87 -11.66
N ALA A 111 3.08 11.73 -12.92
CA ALA A 111 2.56 10.47 -13.40
C ALA A 111 3.68 9.41 -13.50
N ALA A 112 3.36 8.18 -13.11
CA ALA A 112 4.25 7.03 -13.07
C ALA A 112 3.57 5.80 -13.69
N ALA A 113 4.36 4.75 -13.97
CA ALA A 113 3.87 3.53 -14.63
C ALA A 113 2.83 2.74 -13.80
N SER A 114 2.73 3.00 -12.50
CA SER A 114 1.78 2.37 -11.57
C SER A 114 0.79 3.36 -10.96
N GLY A 115 0.76 4.62 -11.40
CA GLY A 115 -0.14 5.63 -10.84
C GLY A 115 0.45 7.04 -10.84
N VAL A 116 0.36 7.71 -9.69
CA VAL A 116 0.90 9.05 -9.46
C VAL A 116 1.86 8.98 -8.28
N ASP A 117 3.09 9.40 -8.49
CA ASP A 117 4.11 9.50 -7.46
C ASP A 117 4.05 10.88 -6.81
N LEU A 118 4.17 10.90 -5.48
CA LEU A 118 4.26 12.12 -4.68
C LEU A 118 5.65 12.20 -4.06
N ALA A 119 6.35 13.29 -4.32
CA ALA A 119 7.61 13.61 -3.67
C ALA A 119 7.48 14.94 -2.92
N ALA A 120 8.19 15.08 -1.80
CA ALA A 120 8.22 16.33 -1.06
C ALA A 120 9.64 16.75 -0.71
N GLN A 121 9.84 18.07 -0.74
CA GLN A 121 10.95 18.76 -0.11
C GLN A 121 10.40 19.61 1.04
N VAL A 122 11.00 19.45 2.22
CA VAL A 122 10.60 20.17 3.44
C VAL A 122 11.75 21.05 3.89
N SER A 123 11.47 22.34 4.04
CA SER A 123 12.41 23.36 4.51
C SER A 123 11.86 24.03 5.78
N PRO A 124 12.14 23.46 6.97
CA PRO A 124 11.71 24.05 8.24
C PRO A 124 12.42 25.39 8.50
N ARG A 125 11.71 26.36 9.08
CA ARG A 125 12.21 27.72 9.34
C ARG A 125 12.40 28.03 10.82
N THR A 126 11.61 27.39 11.69
CA THR A 126 11.63 27.66 13.14
C THR A 126 12.29 26.56 13.95
N GLN A 127 12.02 25.29 13.64
CA GLN A 127 12.52 24.11 14.35
C GLN A 127 12.81 22.99 13.35
N ALA A 128 13.65 22.02 13.72
CA ALA A 128 13.91 20.85 12.89
C ALA A 128 12.64 20.00 12.70
N ALA A 129 12.45 19.45 11.49
CA ALA A 129 11.43 18.45 11.21
C ALA A 129 11.79 17.12 11.88
N VAL A 130 10.82 16.49 12.56
CA VAL A 130 10.99 15.17 13.18
C VAL A 130 10.10 14.09 12.57
N SER A 131 9.02 14.47 11.89
CA SER A 131 8.14 13.55 11.18
C SER A 131 7.41 14.27 10.06
N PHE A 132 7.25 13.61 8.93
CA PHE A 132 6.51 14.12 7.78
C PHE A 132 5.63 13.01 7.21
N GLY A 133 4.36 13.33 6.95
CA GLY A 133 3.38 12.43 6.35
C GLY A 133 2.97 12.92 4.97
N LEU A 134 3.09 12.07 3.95
CA LEU A 134 2.67 12.31 2.57
C LEU A 134 2.21 10.99 1.91
N PRO A 135 0.98 10.95 1.37
CA PRO A 135 -0.11 11.86 1.71
C PRO A 135 -0.41 11.82 3.22
N ALA A 136 -1.04 12.87 3.72
CA ALA A 136 -1.68 12.84 5.04
C ALA A 136 -2.83 11.81 5.06
N ARG A 137 -3.55 11.73 6.17
CA ARG A 137 -4.66 10.76 6.31
C ARG A 137 -5.65 10.93 5.17
N LEU A 138 -5.94 9.83 4.48
CA LEU A 138 -6.96 9.78 3.44
C LEU A 138 -8.33 9.44 4.06
N ARG A 139 -9.37 9.76 3.31
CA ARG A 139 -10.77 9.44 3.60
C ARG A 139 -11.38 8.69 2.42
N PHE A 140 -12.30 7.80 2.73
CA PHE A 140 -13.14 7.09 1.77
C PHE A 140 -14.57 7.10 2.30
N VAL A 141 -15.54 6.81 1.45
CA VAL A 141 -16.96 6.71 1.85
C VAL A 141 -17.22 5.27 2.30
N PRO A 142 -17.45 5.01 3.61
CA PRO A 142 -17.61 3.65 4.13
C PRO A 142 -18.67 2.83 3.41
N GLY A 143 -19.83 3.44 3.11
CA GLY A 143 -20.94 2.79 2.43
C GLY A 143 -20.68 2.40 0.96
N GLU A 144 -19.60 2.91 0.36
CA GLU A 144 -19.20 2.60 -1.02
C GLU A 144 -18.06 1.55 -1.07
N VAL A 145 -17.51 1.16 0.08
CA VAL A 145 -16.44 0.16 0.13
C VAL A 145 -17.01 -1.22 -0.14
N LYS A 146 -16.54 -1.85 -1.21
CA LYS A 146 -16.78 -3.29 -1.44
C LYS A 146 -15.81 -4.14 -0.62
N GLN A 147 -14.54 -3.78 -0.67
CA GLN A 147 -13.46 -4.46 0.03
C GLN A 147 -12.30 -3.49 0.24
N PHE A 148 -11.66 -3.55 1.41
CA PHE A 148 -10.43 -2.84 1.71
C PHE A 148 -9.32 -3.86 1.97
N VAL A 149 -8.28 -3.83 1.14
CA VAL A 149 -7.16 -4.78 1.21
C VAL A 149 -5.92 -4.04 1.69
N THR A 150 -5.37 -4.47 2.82
CA THR A 150 -4.03 -4.06 3.28
C THR A 150 -3.06 -5.19 2.97
N PRO A 151 -2.35 -5.13 1.84
CA PRO A 151 -1.31 -6.09 1.57
C PRO A 151 -0.19 -5.91 2.61
N VAL A 152 0.28 -7.02 3.15
CA VAL A 152 1.52 -7.07 3.92
C VAL A 152 2.44 -8.05 3.21
N SER A 153 3.76 -7.83 3.27
CA SER A 153 4.71 -8.81 2.77
C SER A 153 4.41 -10.17 3.42
N GLY A 154 4.21 -11.22 2.61
CA GLY A 154 3.88 -12.55 3.12
C GLY A 154 4.95 -13.13 4.05
N SER A 155 6.18 -12.61 3.99
CA SER A 155 7.26 -12.93 4.93
C SER A 155 7.11 -12.27 6.32
N GLN A 156 6.27 -11.24 6.44
CA GLN A 156 6.06 -10.47 7.67
C GLN A 156 4.71 -10.77 8.32
N ALA A 157 3.64 -10.90 7.54
CA ALA A 157 2.32 -11.26 8.04
C ALA A 157 1.39 -11.77 6.93
N VAL A 158 0.28 -12.38 7.33
CA VAL A 158 -0.89 -12.50 6.47
C VAL A 158 -1.52 -11.11 6.33
N GLY A 159 -1.71 -10.65 5.09
CA GLY A 159 -2.43 -9.39 4.83
C GLY A 159 -3.88 -9.45 5.34
N LEU A 160 -4.56 -8.31 5.34
CA LEU A 160 -5.94 -8.20 5.79
C LEU A 160 -6.82 -7.76 4.63
N ALA A 161 -7.98 -8.40 4.50
CA ALA A 161 -9.04 -7.99 3.59
C ALA A 161 -10.33 -7.81 4.40
N LEU A 162 -10.82 -6.57 4.45
CA LEU A 162 -12.04 -6.18 5.14
C LEU A 162 -13.16 -6.02 4.11
N SER A 163 -14.30 -6.67 4.31
CA SER A 163 -15.48 -6.44 3.47
C SER A 163 -16.10 -5.07 3.77
N GLY A 164 -16.98 -4.60 2.88
CA GLY A 164 -17.77 -3.38 3.13
C GLY A 164 -18.54 -3.39 4.45
N GLU A 165 -19.10 -4.54 4.83
CA GLU A 165 -19.85 -4.72 6.08
C GLU A 165 -19.02 -4.40 7.34
N PHE A 166 -17.70 -4.55 7.28
CA PHE A 166 -16.81 -4.17 8.37
C PHE A 166 -16.92 -2.68 8.71
N PHE A 167 -17.22 -1.84 7.71
CA PHE A 167 -17.32 -0.39 7.86
C PHE A 167 -18.77 0.09 8.06
N ALA A 168 -19.75 -0.83 8.11
CA ALA A 168 -21.13 -0.47 8.38
C ALA A 168 -21.27 0.06 9.82
N PRO A 169 -22.14 1.07 10.06
CA PRO A 169 -22.49 1.50 11.41
C PRO A 169 -22.92 0.30 12.26
N GLN A 170 -22.38 0.23 13.48
CA GLN A 170 -22.69 -0.86 14.41
C GLN A 170 -23.81 -0.42 15.37
N PRO A 171 -24.79 -1.28 15.65
CA PRO A 171 -25.80 -1.00 16.68
C PRO A 171 -25.13 -0.76 18.04
N GLU A 172 -25.55 0.26 18.78
CA GLU A 172 -24.99 0.54 20.12
C GLU A 172 -25.32 -0.56 21.13
N ASP A 173 -26.47 -1.21 20.99
CA ASP A 173 -26.94 -2.31 21.84
C ASP A 173 -26.27 -3.65 21.53
N HIS A 174 -25.73 -3.79 20.32
CA HIS A 174 -25.08 -5.00 19.82
C HIS A 174 -23.86 -4.66 18.94
N PRO A 175 -22.77 -4.12 19.52
CA PRO A 175 -21.58 -3.79 18.75
C PRO A 175 -20.97 -5.05 18.12
N ALA A 176 -20.39 -4.92 16.92
CA ALA A 176 -19.58 -5.99 16.33
C ALA A 176 -18.51 -6.46 17.33
N GLY A 177 -18.45 -7.78 17.49
CA GLY A 177 -17.47 -8.43 18.34
C GLY A 177 -16.90 -9.64 17.62
N TRP A 178 -15.71 -10.06 18.06
CA TRP A 178 -15.10 -11.28 17.58
C TRP A 178 -15.95 -12.46 18.04
N ARG A 179 -16.69 -13.07 17.10
CA ARG A 179 -17.27 -14.39 17.32
C ARG A 179 -16.17 -15.40 17.03
N ASN A 180 -15.59 -15.96 18.07
CA ASN A 180 -14.79 -17.16 17.92
C ASN A 180 -15.73 -18.23 17.37
N GLN A 181 -15.66 -18.52 16.07
CA GLN A 181 -16.35 -19.68 15.54
C GLN A 181 -15.72 -20.92 16.17
N PRO A 182 -16.48 -21.75 16.90
CA PRO A 182 -15.98 -23.04 17.32
C PRO A 182 -15.54 -23.81 16.07
N GLY A 183 -14.24 -24.09 15.94
CA GLY A 183 -13.66 -24.81 14.80
C GLY A 183 -12.85 -23.96 13.79
N SER A 184 -12.80 -22.62 13.92
CA SER A 184 -11.93 -21.79 13.07
C SER A 184 -10.45 -21.80 13.51
N GLY A 185 -10.16 -22.33 14.70
CA GLY A 185 -8.83 -22.80 15.11
C GLY A 185 -8.87 -24.32 15.27
N GLY A 186 -8.14 -25.05 14.43
CA GLY A 186 -8.14 -26.51 14.45
C GLY A 186 -7.32 -27.13 13.33
N PRO A 187 -7.16 -28.46 13.30
CA PRO A 187 -6.29 -29.17 12.36
C PRO A 187 -6.77 -29.11 10.91
N ALA A 188 -7.98 -28.59 10.64
CA ALA A 188 -8.60 -28.57 9.31
C ALA A 188 -7.77 -27.81 8.25
N GLY A 189 -7.15 -26.69 8.63
CA GLY A 189 -6.26 -25.96 7.71
C GLY A 189 -5.02 -26.77 7.32
N TYR A 190 -4.43 -27.49 8.28
CA TYR A 190 -3.33 -28.42 8.02
C TYR A 190 -3.78 -29.63 7.21
N ALA A 191 -4.97 -30.18 7.49
CA ALA A 191 -5.53 -31.29 6.73
C ALA A 191 -5.76 -30.93 5.26
N LEU A 192 -6.20 -29.71 4.97
CA LEU A 192 -6.38 -29.22 3.61
C LEU A 192 -5.03 -29.04 2.87
N LEU A 193 -4.04 -28.44 3.53
CA LEU A 193 -2.75 -28.11 2.89
C LEU A 193 -1.81 -29.32 2.78
N TYR A 194 -1.84 -30.20 3.76
CA TYR A 194 -0.86 -31.25 3.95
C TYR A 194 -1.47 -32.65 3.94
N GLY A 195 -2.79 -32.79 3.82
CA GLY A 195 -3.46 -34.09 3.75
C GLY A 195 -3.60 -34.82 5.10
N GLY A 196 -3.27 -34.16 6.22
CA GLY A 196 -3.44 -34.74 7.56
C GLY A 196 -3.41 -33.70 8.70
N PRO A 197 -3.69 -34.12 9.94
CA PRO A 197 -3.78 -33.19 11.07
C PRO A 197 -2.43 -32.50 11.38
N LEU A 198 -2.52 -31.34 12.02
CA LEU A 198 -1.36 -30.63 12.58
C LEU A 198 -0.79 -31.43 13.77
N ASP A 199 0.51 -31.73 13.74
CA ASP A 199 1.27 -32.15 14.92
C ASP A 199 1.76 -30.89 15.66
N GLN A 200 1.03 -30.48 16.69
CA GLN A 200 1.40 -29.34 17.52
C GLN A 200 2.22 -29.82 18.72
N LYS A 201 3.53 -29.57 18.69
CA LYS A 201 4.41 -29.83 19.83
C LYS A 201 4.22 -28.75 20.90
N ALA A 202 4.65 -29.05 22.12
CA ALA A 202 4.63 -28.09 23.23
C ALA A 202 5.50 -26.86 22.91
N ASP A 203 5.09 -25.68 23.37
CA ASP A 203 5.79 -24.42 23.09
C ASP A 203 7.23 -24.39 23.63
N SER A 204 7.55 -25.25 24.61
CA SER A 204 8.87 -25.38 25.23
C SER A 204 9.76 -26.45 24.58
N THR A 205 9.53 -26.81 23.32
CA THR A 205 10.33 -27.84 22.65
C THR A 205 11.77 -27.31 22.46
N PRO A 206 12.81 -28.08 22.86
CA PRO A 206 14.18 -27.64 22.69
C PRO A 206 14.56 -27.51 21.21
N PRO A 207 15.38 -26.52 20.81
CA PRO A 207 15.82 -26.37 19.43
C PRO A 207 16.57 -27.59 18.91
N VAL A 208 16.25 -28.01 17.68
CA VAL A 208 16.90 -29.13 16.97
C VAL A 208 17.91 -28.59 15.96
N ALA A 209 18.97 -29.36 15.69
CA ALA A 209 19.98 -28.99 14.68
C ALA A 209 19.46 -29.27 13.27
N LEU A 210 19.71 -28.36 12.33
CA LEU A 210 19.27 -28.54 10.94
C LEU A 210 20.15 -29.58 10.24
N THR A 211 19.51 -30.39 9.39
CA THR A 211 20.21 -31.31 8.50
C THR A 211 20.03 -30.88 7.05
N VAL A 212 21.13 -30.83 6.30
CA VAL A 212 21.11 -30.58 4.85
C VAL A 212 21.25 -31.93 4.15
N ASP A 213 20.21 -32.34 3.43
CA ASP A 213 20.23 -33.57 2.65
C ASP A 213 21.06 -33.46 1.36
N LYS A 214 21.28 -34.60 0.71
CA LYS A 214 22.10 -34.70 -0.50
C LYS A 214 21.52 -33.93 -1.69
N GLN A 215 20.19 -33.78 -1.77
CA GLN A 215 19.57 -33.05 -2.86
C GLN A 215 19.79 -31.54 -2.66
N ALA A 216 19.64 -31.04 -1.43
CA ALA A 216 19.92 -29.67 -1.05
C ALA A 216 21.40 -29.28 -1.22
N GLU A 217 22.35 -30.22 -1.03
CA GLU A 217 23.77 -29.98 -1.31
C GLU A 217 24.05 -29.62 -2.78
N GLY A 218 23.22 -30.08 -3.72
CA GLY A 218 23.33 -29.70 -5.13
C GLY A 218 22.84 -28.28 -5.43
N TRP A 219 22.07 -27.69 -4.52
CA TRP A 219 21.38 -26.40 -4.69
C TRP A 219 22.02 -25.30 -3.84
N LEU A 220 22.66 -25.68 -2.74
CA LEU A 220 23.25 -24.77 -1.76
C LEU A 220 24.78 -24.70 -1.96
N SER A 221 25.34 -23.51 -1.78
CA SER A 221 26.80 -23.39 -1.72
C SER A 221 27.35 -24.13 -0.49
N PRO A 222 28.60 -24.65 -0.54
CA PRO A 222 29.22 -25.32 0.60
C PRO A 222 29.21 -24.47 1.89
N THR A 223 29.43 -23.16 1.74
CA THR A 223 29.38 -22.19 2.85
C THR A 223 27.99 -22.08 3.46
N LEU A 224 26.93 -22.02 2.64
CA LEU A 224 25.56 -21.94 3.12
C LEU A 224 25.12 -23.24 3.80
N ALA A 225 25.47 -24.39 3.20
CA ALA A 225 25.19 -25.71 3.79
C ALA A 225 25.88 -25.90 5.15
N ALA A 226 27.14 -25.47 5.29
CA ALA A 226 27.84 -25.50 6.57
C ALA A 226 27.18 -24.60 7.63
N ARG A 227 26.75 -23.40 7.24
CA ARG A 227 26.03 -22.48 8.15
C ARG A 227 24.70 -23.05 8.63
N LEU A 228 23.94 -23.69 7.73
CA LEU A 228 22.67 -24.34 8.08
C LEU A 228 22.89 -25.49 9.06
N ARG A 229 23.89 -26.37 8.82
CA ARG A 229 24.24 -27.47 9.75
C ARG A 229 24.67 -27.01 11.14
N ALA A 230 25.26 -25.83 11.25
CA ALA A 230 25.63 -25.24 12.53
C ALA A 230 24.46 -24.57 13.26
N SER A 231 23.32 -24.39 12.58
CA SER A 231 22.15 -23.70 13.14
C SER A 231 21.24 -24.66 13.90
N LYS A 232 20.52 -24.11 14.89
CA LYS A 232 19.45 -24.80 15.60
C LYS A 232 18.19 -23.95 15.55
N VAL A 233 17.04 -24.59 15.35
CA VAL A 233 15.75 -23.89 15.35
C VAL A 233 14.72 -24.64 16.17
N MET A 234 13.73 -23.90 16.65
CA MET A 234 12.60 -24.44 17.38
C MET A 234 11.48 -24.75 16.39
N VAL A 235 11.03 -26.01 16.35
CA VAL A 235 10.01 -26.48 15.40
C VAL A 235 8.80 -26.98 16.18
N ASN A 236 7.85 -26.08 16.43
CA ASN A 236 6.68 -26.39 17.24
C ASN A 236 5.51 -26.98 16.41
N ARG A 237 5.63 -27.01 15.08
CA ARG A 237 4.57 -27.43 14.16
C ARG A 237 5.11 -28.16 12.92
N PRO A 238 5.93 -29.22 13.08
CA PRO A 238 6.53 -29.89 11.94
C PRO A 238 5.45 -30.61 11.11
N PRO A 239 5.48 -30.53 9.77
CA PRO A 239 4.77 -31.50 8.96
C PRO A 239 5.40 -32.89 9.15
N THR A 240 4.59 -33.94 9.05
CA THR A 240 5.10 -35.31 8.99
C THR A 240 5.76 -35.58 7.62
N ARG A 241 6.60 -36.61 7.52
CA ARG A 241 7.21 -37.01 6.24
C ARG A 241 6.20 -37.40 5.15
N ALA A 242 4.97 -37.77 5.53
CA ALA A 242 3.90 -38.09 4.59
C ALA A 242 3.14 -36.83 4.10
N GLN A 243 3.41 -35.67 4.69
CA GLN A 243 2.68 -34.43 4.50
C GLN A 243 3.41 -33.43 3.60
N VAL A 244 4.74 -33.44 3.58
CA VAL A 244 5.56 -32.56 2.73
C VAL A 244 6.87 -33.26 2.34
N ASP A 245 7.17 -33.32 1.03
CA ASP A 245 8.39 -33.93 0.50
C ASP A 245 9.63 -33.00 0.53
N LEU A 246 9.43 -31.69 0.65
CA LEU A 246 10.51 -30.69 0.58
C LEU A 246 10.35 -29.63 1.69
N VAL A 247 11.25 -29.64 2.66
CA VAL A 247 11.37 -28.58 3.66
C VAL A 247 12.60 -27.74 3.32
N VAL A 248 12.41 -26.46 2.98
CA VAL A 248 13.53 -25.54 2.68
C VAL A 248 14.21 -25.03 3.96
N VAL A 249 13.58 -25.19 5.14
CA VAL A 249 14.20 -25.02 6.47
C VAL A 249 13.40 -25.83 7.51
N ASP A 250 13.99 -26.88 8.08
CA ASP A 250 13.69 -27.45 9.43
C ASP A 250 14.80 -27.10 10.54
#